data_AF-A0A7V9KAF9-F1
#
_entry.id   AF-A0A7V9KAF9-F1
#
_cell.length_a   1.000
_cell.length_b   1.000
_cell.length_c   1.000
_cell.angle_alpha   90.00
_cell.angle_beta   90.00
_cell.angle_gamma   90.00
#
_symmetry.space_group_name_H-M   'P 1'
#
loop_
_entity.id
_entity.type
_entity.pdbx_description
1 polymer ?
#
loop_
_entity_poly.entity_id
_entity_poly.type
_entity_poly.pdbx_seq_one_letter_code
_entity_poly.pdbx_strand_id
1 'polypeptide(L)'
;MGARENSRFYHLAKRVAEGQWAEGTTEEAYLQDLKDAVRSSDARVVLYRYRGGDLAAALAPNGMPQWRRGNGPLAYIFVVYSVDRARIVSGYQVSGIGEVQVSGNPLWLK
;
A
#
# COMPACT_ATOMS: atom_id res chain seq x y z
N MET A 1 -2.82 5.01 23.88
CA MET A 1 -2.69 4.03 22.78
C MET A 1 -3.73 4.18 21.65
N GLY A 2 -4.62 5.19 21.61
CA GLY A 2 -5.83 5.12 20.75
C GLY A 2 -5.81 5.67 19.31
N ALA A 3 -4.78 6.41 18.86
CA ALA A 3 -4.81 7.05 17.53
C ALA A 3 -4.19 6.20 16.40
N ARG A 4 -3.35 5.20 16.76
CA ARG A 4 -2.55 4.41 15.80
C ARG A 4 -3.33 3.21 15.23
N GLU A 5 -3.99 2.46 16.07
CA GLU A 5 -4.84 1.31 15.70
C GLU A 5 -5.99 1.77 14.80
N ASN A 6 -6.63 2.89 15.15
CA ASN A 6 -7.71 3.47 14.34
C ASN A 6 -7.33 3.77 12.89
N SER A 7 -6.09 4.20 12.61
CA SER A 7 -5.67 4.52 11.24
C SER A 7 -5.43 3.27 10.39
N ARG A 8 -4.90 2.20 10.97
CA ARG A 8 -4.64 0.94 10.25
C ARG A 8 -5.92 0.19 9.99
N PHE A 9 -6.75 0.06 11.03
CA PHE A 9 -8.10 -0.48 10.92
C PHE A 9 -8.91 0.28 9.86
N TYR A 10 -8.88 1.62 9.88
CA TYR A 10 -9.58 2.43 8.88
C TYR A 10 -9.11 2.11 7.45
N HIS A 11 -7.79 2.04 7.21
CA HIS A 11 -7.27 1.70 5.89
C HIS A 11 -7.69 0.30 5.45
N LEU A 12 -7.55 -0.70 6.33
CA LEU A 12 -7.99 -2.06 6.03
C LEU A 12 -9.48 -2.14 5.73
N ALA A 13 -10.32 -1.59 6.61
CA ALA A 13 -11.78 -1.59 6.44
C ALA A 13 -12.20 -0.97 5.11
N LYS A 14 -11.57 0.15 4.73
CA LYS A 14 -11.75 0.76 3.41
C LYS A 14 -11.39 -0.20 2.27
N ARG A 15 -10.26 -0.93 2.35
CA ARG A 15 -9.83 -1.83 1.26
C ARG A 15 -10.64 -3.10 1.16
N VAL A 16 -11.19 -3.59 2.26
CA VAL A 16 -12.17 -4.69 2.25
C VAL A 16 -13.48 -4.20 1.61
N ALA A 17 -13.97 -3.01 1.98
CA ALA A 17 -15.17 -2.43 1.38
C ALA A 17 -15.03 -2.15 -0.14
N GLU A 18 -13.82 -1.83 -0.60
CA GLU A 18 -13.50 -1.69 -2.04
C GLU A 18 -13.27 -3.04 -2.74
N GLY A 19 -13.37 -4.16 -2.03
CA GLY A 19 -13.19 -5.51 -2.58
C GLY A 19 -11.75 -5.85 -2.95
N GLN A 20 -10.77 -5.10 -2.46
CA GLN A 20 -9.35 -5.34 -2.75
C GLN A 20 -8.81 -6.51 -1.91
N TRP A 21 -9.19 -6.58 -0.63
CA TRP A 21 -8.86 -7.69 0.27
C TRP A 21 -10.10 -8.52 0.58
N ALA A 22 -9.89 -9.81 0.86
CA ALA A 22 -10.94 -10.72 1.28
C ALA A 22 -11.58 -10.26 2.60
N GLU A 23 -12.89 -10.49 2.74
CA GLU A 23 -13.59 -10.31 4.02
C GLU A 23 -12.94 -11.15 5.13
N GLY A 24 -12.94 -10.62 6.35
CA GLY A 24 -12.27 -11.27 7.49
C GLY A 24 -10.75 -11.15 7.51
N THR A 25 -10.14 -10.42 6.55
CA THR A 25 -8.72 -10.07 6.64
C THR A 25 -8.43 -9.33 7.94
N THR A 26 -7.42 -9.79 8.70
CA THR A 26 -6.93 -9.11 9.91
C THR A 26 -5.92 -8.02 9.57
N GLU A 27 -5.69 -7.11 10.53
CA GLU A 27 -4.67 -6.06 10.39
C GLU A 27 -3.25 -6.63 10.21
N GLU A 28 -2.92 -7.71 10.92
CA GLU A 28 -1.63 -8.38 10.84
C GLU A 28 -1.41 -8.97 9.46
N ALA A 29 -2.42 -9.66 8.92
CA ALA A 29 -2.33 -10.27 7.62
C ALA A 29 -2.27 -9.21 6.52
N TYR A 30 -3.05 -8.13 6.64
CA TYR A 30 -2.96 -6.98 5.75
C TYR A 30 -1.56 -6.36 5.75
N LEU A 31 -0.98 -6.10 6.94
CA LEU A 31 0.38 -5.59 7.05
C LEU A 31 1.42 -6.55 6.48
N GLN A 32 1.21 -7.86 6.61
CA GLN A 32 2.09 -8.86 6.04
C GLN A 32 2.06 -8.79 4.52
N ASP A 33 0.88 -8.72 3.88
CA ASP A 33 0.78 -8.56 2.43
C ASP A 33 1.50 -7.29 1.94
N LEU A 34 1.39 -6.17 2.67
CA LEU A 34 2.09 -4.93 2.31
C LEU A 34 3.61 -5.09 2.42
N LYS A 35 4.10 -5.78 3.46
CA LYS A 35 5.54 -6.05 3.61
C LYS A 35 6.05 -6.97 2.50
N ASP A 36 5.26 -7.95 2.10
CA ASP A 36 5.64 -8.88 1.04
C ASP A 36 5.66 -8.19 -0.33
N ALA A 37 4.72 -7.28 -0.59
CA ALA A 37 4.75 -6.42 -1.77
C ALA A 37 6.03 -5.57 -1.83
N VAL A 38 6.42 -4.94 -0.71
CA VAL A 38 7.66 -4.12 -0.63
C VAL A 38 8.92 -4.97 -0.86
N ARG A 39 8.89 -6.27 -0.53
CA ARG A 39 10.01 -7.20 -0.71
C ARG A 39 10.07 -7.86 -2.09
N SER A 40 9.09 -7.61 -2.96
CA SER A 40 9.10 -8.16 -4.32
C SER A 40 10.34 -7.69 -5.08
N SER A 41 11.00 -8.60 -5.80
CA SER A 41 12.11 -8.26 -6.70
C SER A 41 11.69 -7.36 -7.86
N ASP A 42 10.38 -7.33 -8.17
CA ASP A 42 9.80 -6.51 -9.23
C ASP A 42 9.22 -5.20 -8.69
N ALA A 43 9.41 -4.91 -7.40
CA ALA A 43 8.96 -3.68 -6.79
C ALA A 43 9.74 -2.47 -7.37
N ARG A 44 9.01 -1.43 -7.76
CA ARG A 44 9.57 -0.13 -8.11
C ARG A 44 9.38 0.82 -6.94
N VAL A 45 10.44 1.52 -6.56
CA VAL A 45 10.40 2.47 -5.46
C VAL A 45 10.33 3.89 -6.01
N VAL A 46 9.57 4.76 -5.36
CA VAL A 46 9.52 6.19 -5.68
C VAL A 46 9.68 7.03 -4.43
N LEU A 47 10.50 8.06 -4.51
CA LEU A 47 10.61 9.11 -3.49
C LEU A 47 9.88 10.37 -3.98
N TYR A 48 9.06 10.98 -3.13
CA TYR A 48 8.29 12.16 -3.49
C TYR A 48 7.87 12.98 -2.27
N ARG A 49 7.46 14.22 -2.53
CA ARG A 49 6.92 15.12 -1.50
C ARG A 49 5.42 15.24 -1.61
N TYR A 50 4.73 15.14 -0.48
CA TYR A 50 3.30 15.35 -0.40
C TYR A 50 2.92 16.12 0.85
N ARG A 51 2.19 17.23 0.68
CA ARG A 51 1.75 18.13 1.77
C ARG A 51 2.87 18.50 2.77
N GLY A 52 4.08 18.70 2.26
CA GLY A 52 5.26 19.11 3.05
C GLY A 52 6.01 17.99 3.76
N GLY A 53 5.62 16.73 3.62
CA GLY A 53 6.35 15.57 4.15
C GLY A 53 7.08 14.77 3.07
N ASP A 54 8.16 14.09 3.47
CA ASP A 54 8.94 13.23 2.60
C ASP A 54 8.37 11.79 2.66
N LEU A 55 7.96 11.30 1.49
CA LEU A 55 7.35 9.99 1.31
C LEU A 55 8.21 9.11 0.41
N ALA A 56 8.23 7.83 0.76
CA ALA A 56 8.65 6.76 -0.12
C ALA A 56 7.43 5.91 -0.44
N ALA A 57 7.37 5.35 -1.64
CA ALA A 57 6.37 4.34 -1.95
C ALA A 57 6.96 3.21 -2.78
N ALA A 58 6.36 2.03 -2.65
CA ALA A 58 6.67 0.87 -3.45
C ALA A 58 5.45 0.48 -4.29
N LEU A 59 5.67 0.21 -5.57
CA LEU A 59 4.68 -0.36 -6.47
C LEU A 59 5.17 -1.75 -6.90
N ALA A 60 4.45 -2.79 -6.52
CA ALA A 60 4.82 -4.17 -6.83
C ALA A 60 3.65 -4.92 -7.51
N PRO A 61 3.91 -5.92 -8.35
CA PRO A 61 2.87 -6.82 -8.84
C PRO A 61 2.10 -7.44 -7.67
N ASN A 62 0.79 -7.64 -7.86
CA ASN A 62 -0.06 -8.28 -6.85
C ASN A 62 0.21 -9.79 -6.79
N GLY A 63 1.18 -10.17 -5.95
CA GLY A 63 1.56 -11.55 -5.67
C GLY A 63 0.72 -12.23 -4.57
N MET A 64 -0.33 -11.57 -4.07
CA MET A 64 -1.12 -12.06 -2.94
C MET A 64 -1.85 -13.36 -3.32
N PRO A 65 -1.91 -14.41 -2.46
CA PRO A 65 -2.59 -15.66 -2.80
C PRO A 65 -4.10 -15.48 -2.93
N GLN A 66 -4.76 -16.35 -3.70
CA GLN A 66 -6.16 -16.19 -4.10
C GLN A 66 -7.13 -16.02 -2.91
N TRP A 67 -6.95 -16.77 -1.83
CA TRP A 67 -7.80 -16.71 -0.64
C TRP A 67 -7.69 -15.41 0.18
N ARG A 68 -6.67 -14.58 -0.11
CA ARG A 68 -6.52 -13.24 0.49
C ARG A 68 -7.15 -12.14 -0.36
N ARG A 69 -7.44 -12.42 -1.63
CA ARG A 69 -7.96 -11.42 -2.58
C ARG A 69 -9.46 -11.24 -2.36
N GLY A 70 -9.91 -9.99 -2.40
CA GLY A 70 -11.34 -9.69 -2.44
C GLY A 70 -11.92 -9.93 -3.85
N ASN A 71 -13.15 -9.49 -4.07
CA ASN A 71 -13.89 -9.71 -5.32
C ASN A 71 -13.41 -8.82 -6.49
N GLY A 72 -12.55 -7.83 -6.24
CA GLY A 72 -12.01 -6.93 -7.25
C GLY A 72 -10.51 -6.70 -7.09
N PRO A 73 -9.66 -7.75 -7.17
CA PRO A 73 -8.24 -7.58 -7.02
C PRO A 73 -7.66 -6.85 -8.23
N LEU A 74 -6.76 -5.89 -7.98
CA LEU A 74 -6.07 -5.15 -9.03
C LEU A 74 -4.63 -5.66 -9.20
N ALA A 75 -4.01 -5.31 -10.33
CA ALA A 75 -2.77 -5.90 -10.80
C ALA A 75 -1.54 -5.57 -9.94
N TYR A 76 -1.56 -4.46 -9.20
CA TYR A 76 -0.44 -4.01 -8.39
C TYR A 76 -0.86 -3.68 -6.96
N ILE A 77 0.08 -3.81 -6.03
CA ILE A 77 -0.02 -3.29 -4.66
C ILE A 77 0.89 -2.06 -4.57
N PHE A 78 0.31 -0.95 -4.15
CA PHE A 78 1.00 0.30 -3.87
C PHE A 78 1.06 0.54 -2.37
N VAL A 79 2.27 0.73 -1.83
CA VAL A 79 2.53 0.91 -0.40
C VAL A 79 3.18 2.25 -0.17
N VAL A 80 2.58 3.09 0.67
CA VAL A 80 3.10 4.42 1.00
C VAL A 80 3.73 4.41 2.39
N TYR A 81 4.96 4.90 2.45
CA TYR A 81 5.78 5.00 3.66
C TYR A 81 6.13 6.47 3.93
N SER A 82 5.95 6.89 5.17
CA SER A 82 6.46 8.18 5.64
C SER A 82 7.89 8.00 6.08
N VAL A 83 8.81 8.69 5.39
CA VAL A 83 10.24 8.68 5.72
C VAL A 83 10.44 9.34 7.09
N ASP A 84 9.83 10.50 7.29
CA ASP A 84 9.93 11.30 8.53
C ASP A 84 9.47 10.54 9.79
N ARG A 85 8.50 9.63 9.64
CA ARG A 85 7.88 8.90 10.75
C ARG A 85 8.24 7.42 10.77
N ALA A 86 9.12 7.00 9.88
CA ALA A 86 9.56 5.61 9.70
C ALA A 86 8.42 4.58 9.74
N ARG A 87 7.31 4.83 9.01
CA ARG A 87 6.12 3.94 9.07
C ARG A 87 5.34 3.86 7.75
N ILE A 88 4.72 2.71 7.51
CA ILE A 88 3.68 2.57 6.48
C ILE A 88 2.49 3.45 6.88
N VAL A 89 2.10 4.32 5.95
CA VAL A 89 0.94 5.22 6.06
C VAL A 89 -0.28 4.56 5.48
N SER A 90 -0.16 3.94 4.30
CA SER A 90 -1.27 3.27 3.62
C SER A 90 -0.78 2.21 2.66
N GLY A 91 -1.68 1.30 2.29
CA GLY A 91 -1.50 0.31 1.25
C GLY A 91 -2.82 0.13 0.50
N TYR A 92 -2.74 -0.08 -0.80
CA TYR A 92 -3.91 -0.34 -1.63
C TYR A 92 -3.51 -0.95 -2.96
N GLN A 93 -4.47 -1.54 -3.66
CA GLN A 93 -4.26 -2.09 -4.98
C GLN A 93 -4.57 -1.04 -6.05
N VAL A 94 -3.86 -1.10 -7.18
CA VAL A 94 -4.04 -0.23 -8.35
C VAL A 94 -3.94 -1.04 -9.64
N SER A 95 -4.61 -0.59 -10.70
CA SER A 95 -4.56 -1.25 -12.02
C SER A 95 -3.24 -1.01 -12.74
N GLY A 96 -2.54 0.08 -12.44
CA GLY A 96 -1.25 0.42 -13.03
C GLY A 96 -0.60 1.65 -12.42
N ILE A 97 0.62 1.96 -12.87
CA ILE A 97 1.41 3.12 -12.38
C ILE A 97 0.72 4.47 -12.61
N GLY A 98 -0.10 4.60 -13.67
CA GLY A 98 -0.81 5.83 -14.01
C GLY A 98 -1.92 6.21 -13.02
N GLU A 99 -2.41 5.26 -12.22
CA GLU A 99 -3.43 5.50 -11.18
C GLU A 99 -2.82 6.06 -9.89
N VAL A 100 -1.50 6.08 -9.79
CA VAL A 100 -0.80 6.58 -8.61
C VAL A 100 -0.52 8.07 -8.81
N GLN A 101 -1.22 8.90 -8.05
CA GLN A 101 -0.90 10.33 -7.97
C GLN A 101 0.34 10.55 -7.11
N VAL A 102 1.51 10.55 -7.76
CA VAL A 102 2.78 10.96 -7.15
C VAL A 102 3.04 12.42 -7.56
N SER A 103 2.75 13.35 -6.65
CA SER A 103 2.91 14.79 -6.91
C SER A 103 4.34 15.28 -6.69
N GLY A 104 4.71 16.38 -7.35
CA GLY A 104 6.01 17.04 -7.19
C GLY A 104 7.03 16.54 -8.21
N ASN A 105 8.26 16.29 -7.75
CA ASN A 105 9.35 15.74 -8.56
C ASN A 105 9.60 14.28 -8.15
N PRO A 106 8.78 13.31 -8.62
CA PRO A 106 8.95 11.91 -8.24
C PRO A 106 10.28 11.37 -8.78
N LEU A 107 11.06 10.77 -7.90
CA LEU A 107 12.26 10.03 -8.27
C LEU A 107 11.97 8.54 -8.20
N TRP A 108 11.79 7.90 -9.35
CA TRP A 108 11.68 6.45 -9.44
C TRP A 108 13.07 5.81 -9.38
N LEU A 109 13.25 4.93 -8.41
CA LEU A 109 14.44 4.11 -8.24
C LEU A 109 14.18 2.75 -8.90
N LYS A 110 15.18 2.28 -9.65
CA LYS A 110 15.24 0.92 -10.16
C LYS A 110 15.74 -0.02 -9.08
#